data_AF-A0A5B9DEA1-F1
#
_entry.id   AF-A0A5B9DEA1-F1
#
_cell.length_a   1.000
_cell.length_b   1.000
_cell.length_c   1.000
_cell.angle_alpha   90.00
_cell.angle_beta   90.00
_cell.angle_gamma   90.00
#
_symmetry.space_group_name_H-M   'P 1'
#
loop_
_entity.id
_entity.type
_entity.pdbx_description
1 polymer ?
#
loop_
_entity_poly.entity_id
_entity_poly.type
_entity_poly.pdbx_seq_one_letter_code
_entity_poly.pdbx_strand_id
1 'polypeptide(L)'
;MFFGRKYAKSMSKTRIINKKSDGGPMIFLIDIFQNETFLNPILPIPSRIDKIINGDISGLITPSEPISIKINEIEYSFNYEKLYQNIVKNLIHYALSKFKEVSFQPLKKKKIENWWNLLIQNEHKIKSYEEDLFVILQSYLEAYKSYRSGLKLEEALLLYCDSIITYCNKKIEQNVIKFNSRGKEKQFPMYKMNRGKLYPNICEYDILNYQKKHIFQKAFIPLLIYDDLLECFLFNKQILQLKLNPNLSFEEIGFSNQAELEEQLDFLNNSKLISFDYLINQDLLKKTEQNQDDSSNKKQIFLKDLLADISVDSIIQKE
;
A
#
# COMPACT_ATOMS: atom_id res chain seq x y z
N MET A 1 9.70 20.32 -8.41
CA MET A 1 8.24 20.62 -8.48
C MET A 1 7.52 19.30 -8.23
N PHE A 2 7.15 18.90 -7.01
CA PHE A 2 6.02 19.42 -6.22
C PHE A 2 6.30 19.22 -4.71
N PHE A 3 7.02 20.16 -4.10
CA PHE A 3 6.93 20.43 -2.67
C PHE A 3 6.18 21.77 -2.55
N GLY A 4 5.08 21.82 -1.78
CA GLY A 4 4.40 23.10 -1.51
C GLY A 4 2.92 23.20 -1.85
N ARG A 5 2.14 22.12 -1.75
CA ARG A 5 0.68 22.28 -1.66
C ARG A 5 0.35 23.01 -0.36
N LYS A 6 -0.10 24.25 -0.47
CA LYS A 6 -0.62 25.03 0.66
C LYS A 6 -1.99 24.47 1.05
N TYR A 7 -2.00 23.35 1.77
CA TYR A 7 -3.20 22.89 2.46
C TYR A 7 -3.68 24.00 3.39
N ALA A 8 -4.99 24.21 3.44
CA ALA A 8 -5.53 25.03 4.51
C ALA A 8 -5.19 24.35 5.85
N LYS A 9 -4.61 25.10 6.80
CA LYS A 9 -4.40 24.65 8.18
C LYS A 9 -5.76 24.30 8.81
N SER A 10 -6.23 23.07 8.62
CA SER A 10 -7.42 22.56 9.32
C SER A 10 -7.28 21.12 9.80
N MET A 11 -6.11 20.51 9.69
CA MET A 11 -5.79 19.25 10.36
C MET A 11 -4.76 19.56 11.43
N SER A 12 -5.25 19.91 12.62
CA SER A 12 -4.40 20.14 13.79
C SER A 12 -3.57 18.90 14.08
N LYS A 13 -2.29 19.14 14.34
CA LYS A 13 -1.34 18.20 14.93
C LYS A 13 -1.96 17.46 16.14
N THR A 14 -1.51 16.21 16.35
CA THR A 14 -1.42 15.46 17.61
C THR A 14 -2.63 14.73 18.25
N ARG A 15 -3.70 14.36 17.52
CA ARG A 15 -4.59 13.27 18.00
C ARG A 15 -5.00 12.33 16.86
N ILE A 16 -4.83 11.04 17.06
CA ILE A 16 -5.51 10.01 16.25
C ILE A 16 -7.00 10.19 16.51
N ILE A 17 -7.70 10.94 15.66
CA ILE A 17 -9.14 11.15 15.79
C ILE A 17 -9.83 9.87 15.31
N ASN A 18 -10.07 8.93 16.22
CA ASN A 18 -10.93 7.79 15.93
C ASN A 18 -12.38 8.28 15.81
N LYS A 19 -12.81 8.60 14.58
CA LYS A 19 -14.24 8.75 14.29
C LYS A 19 -14.79 7.37 13.97
N LYS A 20 -15.83 6.94 14.70
CA LYS A 20 -16.58 5.71 14.40
C LYS A 20 -17.08 5.65 12.94
N SER A 21 -17.21 6.78 12.26
CA SER A 21 -17.61 6.89 10.85
C SER A 21 -16.47 6.65 9.85
N ASP A 22 -15.22 6.65 10.30
CA ASP A 22 -14.05 6.52 9.46
C ASP A 22 -13.81 5.05 9.09
N GLY A 23 -13.86 4.78 7.79
CA GLY A 23 -13.51 3.49 7.22
C GLY A 23 -12.43 3.65 6.18
N GLY A 24 -11.44 4.53 6.36
CA GLY A 24 -10.27 4.54 5.46
C GLY A 24 -9.79 3.11 5.17
N PRO A 25 -9.82 2.64 3.91
CA PRO A 25 -9.44 1.26 3.59
C PRO A 25 -7.95 1.06 3.82
N MET A 26 -7.56 -0.20 3.91
CA MET A 26 -6.17 -0.61 3.95
C MET A 26 -5.68 -0.73 2.51
N ILE A 27 -4.94 0.28 2.06
CA ILE A 27 -4.29 0.28 0.75
C ILE A 27 -2.83 0.11 0.97
N PHE A 28 -2.25 -0.89 0.32
CA PHE A 28 -0.85 -1.24 0.39
C PHE A 28 -0.02 -0.20 -0.36
N LEU A 29 0.70 0.68 0.37
CA LEU A 29 1.87 1.31 -0.24
C LEU A 29 2.89 0.21 -0.40
N ILE A 30 3.70 0.23 -1.46
CA ILE A 30 4.76 -0.74 -1.72
C ILE A 30 6.09 0.00 -1.56
N ASP A 31 6.93 -0.40 -0.60
CA ASP A 31 8.30 0.13 -0.48
C ASP A 31 9.23 -0.78 -1.27
N ILE A 32 10.45 -0.33 -1.48
CA ILE A 32 11.53 -1.08 -2.10
C ILE A 32 12.68 -1.36 -1.10
N PHE A 33 12.65 -0.75 0.09
CA PHE A 33 13.70 -0.85 1.12
C PHE A 33 13.30 -1.68 2.34
N GLN A 34 14.11 -2.68 2.69
CA GLN A 34 13.98 -3.48 3.90
C GLN A 34 14.33 -2.65 5.11
N ASN A 35 13.63 -2.91 6.21
CA ASN A 35 14.03 -2.47 7.54
C ASN A 35 13.78 -3.59 8.57
N GLU A 36 14.21 -3.37 9.81
CA GLU A 36 14.12 -4.36 10.88
C GLU A 36 12.68 -4.85 11.15
N THR A 37 11.70 -3.99 10.91
CA THR A 37 10.27 -4.34 11.11
C THR A 37 9.66 -4.98 9.85
N PHE A 38 10.22 -4.71 8.68
CA PHE A 38 9.72 -5.12 7.38
C PHE A 38 10.82 -5.76 6.54
N LEU A 39 11.04 -7.05 6.75
CA LEU A 39 11.98 -7.85 5.96
C LEU A 39 11.55 -7.96 4.49
N ASN A 40 10.26 -7.79 4.21
CA ASN A 40 9.67 -7.79 2.88
C ASN A 40 9.02 -6.44 2.56
N PRO A 41 9.77 -5.41 2.12
CA PRO A 41 9.24 -4.22 1.46
C PRO A 41 8.61 -4.64 0.15
N ILE A 42 7.41 -5.17 0.27
CA ILE A 42 6.35 -4.75 -0.61
C ILE A 42 5.54 -3.72 0.18
N LEU A 43 6.11 -2.96 1.14
CA LEU A 43 5.34 -1.97 1.91
C LEU A 43 6.13 -0.82 2.56
N PRO A 44 5.59 0.43 2.57
CA PRO A 44 5.39 1.09 3.86
C PRO A 44 3.91 1.48 3.96
N ILE A 45 3.02 0.59 4.39
CA ILE A 45 1.61 0.99 4.46
C ILE A 45 1.35 1.95 5.63
N PRO A 46 0.71 3.10 5.44
CA PRO A 46 -0.14 3.70 6.44
C PRO A 46 -1.49 3.00 6.35
N SER A 47 -1.55 1.71 6.66
CA SER A 47 -2.84 1.04 6.77
C SER A 47 -3.23 1.01 8.21
N ARG A 48 -3.58 2.20 8.68
CA ARG A 48 -4.44 2.41 9.84
C ARG A 48 -4.21 1.38 10.95
N ILE A 49 -2.97 1.31 11.47
CA ILE A 49 -2.66 0.43 12.60
C ILE A 49 -3.55 0.77 13.79
N ASP A 50 -4.06 2.00 13.86
CA ASP A 50 -5.10 2.41 14.79
C ASP A 50 -6.35 1.52 14.69
N LYS A 51 -6.73 1.01 13.52
CA LYS A 51 -7.85 0.06 13.36
C LYS A 51 -7.53 -1.30 13.95
N ILE A 52 -6.31 -1.79 13.81
CA ILE A 52 -5.87 -3.04 14.46
C ILE A 52 -5.88 -2.87 15.98
N ILE A 53 -5.24 -1.79 16.45
CA ILE A 53 -5.14 -1.45 17.88
C ILE A 53 -6.54 -1.32 18.51
N ASN A 54 -7.46 -0.66 17.80
CA ASN A 54 -8.83 -0.47 18.27
C ASN A 54 -9.74 -1.68 18.06
N GLY A 55 -9.36 -2.65 17.21
CA GLY A 55 -10.24 -3.72 16.79
C GLY A 55 -11.35 -3.25 15.85
N ASP A 56 -11.13 -2.17 15.10
CA ASP A 56 -12.13 -1.54 14.24
C ASP A 56 -12.08 -2.10 12.81
N ILE A 57 -13.10 -1.80 12.01
CA ILE A 57 -13.16 -2.25 10.62
C ILE A 57 -12.06 -1.64 9.75
N SER A 58 -11.46 -2.47 8.90
CA SER A 58 -10.59 -2.10 7.79
C SER A 58 -11.00 -2.87 6.55
N GLY A 59 -10.55 -2.42 5.38
CA GLY A 59 -10.88 -3.06 4.11
C GLY A 59 -9.67 -3.47 3.33
N LEU A 60 -9.65 -4.72 2.88
CA LEU A 60 -8.68 -5.16 1.90
C LEU A 60 -9.16 -4.76 0.50
N ILE A 61 -8.28 -4.12 -0.26
CA ILE A 61 -8.50 -3.86 -1.68
C ILE A 61 -7.77 -4.94 -2.48
N THR A 62 -8.46 -5.50 -3.48
CA THR A 62 -7.87 -6.42 -4.46
C THR A 62 -7.81 -5.76 -5.83
N PRO A 63 -6.84 -6.12 -6.69
CA PRO A 63 -6.79 -5.56 -8.03
C PRO A 63 -8.04 -5.96 -8.82
N SER A 64 -8.44 -5.12 -9.77
CA SER A 64 -9.63 -5.36 -10.61
C SER A 64 -9.54 -6.65 -11.42
N GLU A 65 -8.33 -7.12 -11.71
CA GLU A 65 -8.04 -8.36 -12.41
C GLU A 65 -6.64 -8.91 -12.02
N PRO A 66 -6.37 -10.22 -12.21
CA PRO A 66 -5.04 -10.78 -12.01
C PRO A 66 -4.00 -10.12 -12.91
N ILE A 67 -2.79 -9.91 -12.39
CA ILE A 67 -1.68 -9.35 -13.16
C ILE A 67 -0.67 -10.46 -13.49
N SER A 68 -0.29 -10.55 -14.76
CA SER A 68 0.84 -11.35 -15.23
C SER A 68 1.68 -10.62 -16.28
N ILE A 69 2.93 -11.05 -16.44
CA ILE A 69 3.84 -10.60 -17.50
C ILE A 69 4.58 -11.80 -18.11
N LYS A 70 5.05 -11.67 -19.35
CA LYS A 70 5.90 -12.68 -19.99
C LYS A 70 7.36 -12.21 -20.07
N ILE A 71 8.27 -13.10 -19.67
CA ILE A 71 9.73 -12.92 -19.79
C ILE A 71 10.30 -14.18 -20.41
N ASN A 72 10.84 -14.09 -21.64
CA ASN A 72 11.40 -15.22 -22.38
C ASN A 72 10.43 -16.42 -22.45
N GLU A 73 9.18 -16.17 -22.88
CA GLU A 73 8.08 -17.15 -22.95
C GLU A 73 7.54 -17.70 -21.61
N ILE A 74 8.21 -17.43 -20.49
CA ILE A 74 7.74 -17.80 -19.15
C ILE A 74 6.79 -16.72 -18.64
N GLU A 75 5.60 -17.13 -18.18
CA GLU A 75 4.64 -16.24 -17.55
C GLU A 75 4.91 -16.12 -16.05
N TYR A 76 4.93 -14.89 -15.55
CA TYR A 76 5.10 -14.56 -14.14
C TYR A 76 3.86 -13.84 -13.64
N SER A 77 3.35 -14.25 -12.49
CA SER A 77 2.19 -13.64 -11.83
C SER A 77 2.39 -13.58 -10.32
N PHE A 78 1.55 -12.81 -9.60
CA PHE A 78 1.59 -12.79 -8.15
C PHE A 78 0.90 -14.01 -7.55
N ASN A 79 1.53 -14.59 -6.52
CA ASN A 79 0.83 -15.47 -5.60
C ASN A 79 0.03 -14.63 -4.60
N TYR A 80 -1.16 -14.18 -4.99
CA TYR A 80 -1.99 -13.28 -4.17
C TYR A 80 -2.24 -13.78 -2.75
N GLU A 81 -2.36 -15.09 -2.58
CA GLU A 81 -2.51 -15.70 -1.26
C GLU A 81 -1.32 -15.38 -0.35
N LYS A 82 -0.11 -15.78 -0.76
CA LYS A 82 1.10 -15.51 0.00
C LYS A 82 1.39 -14.02 0.13
N LEU A 83 1.04 -13.23 -0.90
CA LEU A 83 1.17 -11.79 -0.89
C LEU A 83 0.34 -11.17 0.25
N TYR A 84 -0.97 -11.41 0.28
CA TYR A 84 -1.83 -10.86 1.33
C TYR A 84 -1.52 -11.44 2.70
N GLN A 85 -1.13 -12.71 2.79
CA GLN A 85 -0.68 -13.30 4.06
C GLN A 85 0.53 -12.57 4.63
N ASN A 86 1.55 -12.31 3.80
CA ASN A 86 2.73 -11.57 4.22
C ASN A 86 2.40 -10.15 4.64
N ILE A 87 1.51 -9.49 3.89
CA ILE A 87 1.09 -8.13 4.20
C ILE A 87 0.37 -8.07 5.55
N VAL A 88 -0.61 -8.93 5.79
CA VAL A 88 -1.36 -8.98 7.06
C VAL A 88 -0.42 -9.25 8.23
N LYS A 89 0.50 -10.23 8.09
CA LYS A 89 1.49 -10.58 9.12
C LYS A 89 2.36 -9.38 9.47
N ASN A 90 2.92 -8.72 8.47
CA ASN A 90 3.77 -7.54 8.65
C ASN A 90 3.01 -6.41 9.35
N LEU A 91 1.75 -6.19 8.98
CA LEU A 91 0.95 -5.13 9.56
C LEU A 91 0.59 -5.40 11.03
N ILE A 92 0.24 -6.64 11.38
CA ILE A 92 0.01 -7.03 12.78
C ILE A 92 1.30 -6.85 13.60
N HIS A 93 2.45 -7.28 13.05
CA HIS A 93 3.74 -7.12 13.71
C HIS A 93 4.08 -5.64 13.96
N TYR A 94 3.89 -4.78 12.95
CA TYR A 94 4.08 -3.35 13.10
C TYR A 94 3.14 -2.73 14.13
N ALA A 95 1.87 -3.13 14.14
CA ALA A 95 0.90 -2.65 15.13
C ALA A 95 1.28 -3.08 16.57
N LEU A 96 1.76 -4.31 16.76
CA LEU A 96 2.27 -4.81 18.03
C LEU A 96 3.45 -3.97 18.53
N SER A 97 4.47 -3.81 17.67
CA SER A 97 5.68 -3.04 17.97
C SER A 97 5.35 -1.58 18.33
N LYS A 98 4.62 -0.88 17.46
CA LYS A 98 4.25 0.53 17.68
C LYS A 98 3.34 0.75 18.87
N PHE A 99 2.40 -0.16 19.13
CA PHE A 99 1.56 -0.04 20.31
C PHE A 99 2.37 -0.21 21.60
N LYS A 100 3.30 -1.17 21.64
CA LYS A 100 4.22 -1.39 22.77
C LYS A 100 5.12 -0.19 23.01
N GLU A 101 5.70 0.38 21.94
CA GLU A 101 6.52 1.60 21.99
C GLU A 101 5.77 2.78 22.61
N VAL A 102 4.54 3.03 22.17
CA VAL A 102 3.77 4.23 22.56
C VAL A 102 3.06 4.06 23.91
N SER A 103 2.49 2.88 24.17
CA SER A 103 1.64 2.65 25.36
C SER A 103 2.37 1.96 26.51
N PHE A 104 3.57 1.43 26.27
CA PHE A 104 4.31 0.56 27.19
C PHE A 104 3.55 -0.70 27.61
N GLN A 105 2.51 -1.07 26.85
CA GLN A 105 1.67 -2.25 27.09
C GLN A 105 1.60 -3.12 25.83
N PRO A 106 1.45 -4.45 25.97
CA PRO A 106 1.23 -5.31 24.81
C PRO A 106 -0.18 -5.11 24.25
N LEU A 107 -0.31 -5.17 22.92
CA LEU A 107 -1.62 -5.14 22.27
C LEU A 107 -2.36 -6.45 22.56
N LYS A 108 -3.58 -6.35 23.11
CA LYS A 108 -4.37 -7.53 23.48
C LYS A 108 -4.75 -8.34 22.24
N LYS A 109 -4.48 -9.65 22.25
CA LYS A 109 -4.87 -10.60 21.19
C LYS A 109 -6.32 -10.42 20.71
N LYS A 110 -7.26 -10.26 21.65
CA LYS A 110 -8.69 -10.04 21.35
C LYS A 110 -8.97 -8.86 20.41
N LYS A 111 -8.15 -7.80 20.45
CA LYS A 111 -8.29 -6.66 19.52
C LYS A 111 -7.90 -7.04 18.10
N ILE A 112 -6.79 -7.77 17.95
CA ILE A 112 -6.31 -8.29 16.67
C ILE A 112 -7.33 -9.29 16.10
N GLU A 113 -7.82 -10.23 16.90
CA GLU A 113 -8.87 -11.18 16.48
C GLU A 113 -10.16 -10.48 16.05
N ASN A 114 -10.58 -9.43 16.78
CA ASN A 114 -11.76 -8.67 16.40
C ASN A 114 -11.56 -7.92 15.08
N TRP A 115 -10.43 -7.23 14.93
CA TRP A 115 -10.06 -6.56 13.68
C TRP A 115 -10.01 -7.56 12.52
N TRP A 116 -9.38 -8.73 12.73
CA TRP A 116 -9.25 -9.78 11.74
C TRP A 116 -10.61 -10.28 11.24
N ASN A 117 -11.48 -10.62 12.18
CA ASN A 117 -12.84 -11.04 11.88
C ASN A 117 -13.60 -9.98 11.09
N LEU A 118 -13.44 -8.70 11.43
CA LEU A 118 -14.03 -7.61 10.67
C LEU A 118 -13.42 -7.50 9.26
N LEU A 119 -12.10 -7.59 9.12
CA LEU A 119 -11.43 -7.49 7.82
C LEU A 119 -11.97 -8.54 6.83
N ILE A 120 -12.06 -9.80 7.23
CA ILE A 120 -12.47 -10.90 6.33
C ILE A 120 -13.98 -10.95 6.06
N GLN A 121 -14.80 -10.29 6.89
CA GLN A 121 -16.26 -10.29 6.76
C GLN A 121 -16.79 -9.14 5.90
N ASN A 122 -15.95 -8.16 5.58
CA ASN A 122 -16.36 -6.92 4.95
C ASN A 122 -15.63 -6.71 3.63
N GLU A 123 -16.40 -6.39 2.59
CA GLU A 123 -15.88 -6.04 1.27
C GLU A 123 -16.08 -4.56 0.99
N HIS A 124 -15.00 -3.91 0.55
CA HIS A 124 -14.94 -2.46 0.36
C HIS A 124 -15.01 -2.14 -1.13
N LYS A 125 -16.09 -1.49 -1.56
CA LYS A 125 -16.35 -1.25 -2.99
C LYS A 125 -15.83 0.12 -3.43
N ILE A 126 -14.50 0.26 -3.52
CA ILE A 126 -13.83 1.48 -3.99
C ILE A 126 -13.08 1.16 -5.29
N LYS A 127 -13.80 1.23 -6.40
CA LYS A 127 -13.32 0.87 -7.74
C LYS A 127 -11.99 1.52 -8.12
N SER A 128 -11.80 2.80 -7.81
CA SER A 128 -10.53 3.47 -8.11
C SER A 128 -9.35 2.84 -7.38
N TYR A 129 -9.52 2.29 -6.17
CA TYR A 129 -8.41 1.63 -5.48
C TYR A 129 -8.10 0.25 -6.04
N GLU A 130 -9.09 -0.45 -6.58
CA GLU A 130 -8.87 -1.69 -7.33
C GLU A 130 -8.05 -1.41 -8.62
N GLU A 131 -8.39 -0.32 -9.33
CA GLU A 131 -7.65 0.19 -10.49
C GLU A 131 -6.22 0.64 -10.11
N ASP A 132 -6.07 1.35 -9.00
CA ASP A 132 -4.77 1.84 -8.52
C ASP A 132 -3.84 0.67 -8.15
N LEU A 133 -4.35 -0.33 -7.41
CA LEU A 133 -3.58 -1.50 -7.01
C LEU A 133 -3.13 -2.33 -8.23
N PHE A 134 -3.97 -2.43 -9.26
CA PHE A 134 -3.58 -3.06 -10.52
C PHE A 134 -2.35 -2.38 -11.14
N VAL A 135 -2.38 -1.06 -11.27
CA VAL A 135 -1.27 -0.29 -11.87
C VAL A 135 0.01 -0.42 -11.04
N ILE A 136 -0.11 -0.37 -9.72
CA ILE A 136 1.01 -0.52 -8.80
C ILE A 136 1.69 -1.89 -8.99
N LEU A 137 0.92 -2.97 -8.93
CA LEU A 137 1.43 -4.33 -9.08
C LEU A 137 1.98 -4.60 -10.49
N GLN A 138 1.32 -4.07 -11.52
CA GLN A 138 1.78 -4.18 -12.90
C GLN A 138 3.11 -3.45 -13.11
N SER A 139 3.23 -2.22 -12.61
CA SER A 139 4.47 -1.45 -12.74
C SER A 139 5.65 -2.15 -12.05
N TYR A 140 5.39 -2.83 -10.94
CA TYR A 140 6.40 -3.63 -10.26
C TYR A 140 6.87 -4.83 -11.09
N LEU A 141 5.94 -5.54 -11.74
CA LEU A 141 6.30 -6.64 -12.64
C LEU A 141 7.07 -6.14 -13.87
N GLU A 142 6.69 -5.01 -14.46
CA GLU A 142 7.43 -4.43 -15.59
C GLU A 142 8.87 -4.02 -15.20
N ALA A 143 9.07 -3.54 -13.96
CA ALA A 143 10.41 -3.33 -13.43
C ALA A 143 11.17 -4.64 -13.28
N TYR A 144 10.54 -5.70 -12.77
CA TYR A 144 11.16 -7.04 -12.72
C TYR A 144 11.57 -7.53 -14.11
N LYS A 145 10.71 -7.37 -15.12
CA LYS A 145 11.04 -7.70 -16.51
C LYS A 145 12.26 -6.93 -17.02
N SER A 146 12.34 -5.64 -16.69
CA SER A 146 13.47 -4.80 -17.08
C SER A 146 14.78 -5.25 -16.42
N TYR A 147 14.74 -5.61 -15.14
CA TYR A 147 15.85 -6.24 -14.43
C TYR A 147 16.29 -7.56 -15.10
N ARG A 148 15.34 -8.44 -15.43
CA ARG A 148 15.62 -9.70 -16.16
C ARG A 148 16.16 -9.48 -17.58
N SER A 149 15.92 -8.31 -18.17
CA SER A 149 16.44 -7.92 -19.47
C SER A 149 17.85 -7.31 -19.41
N GLY A 150 18.44 -7.20 -18.22
CA GLY A 150 19.83 -6.79 -18.01
C GLY A 150 20.03 -5.45 -17.30
N LEU A 151 18.96 -4.75 -16.89
CA LEU A 151 19.11 -3.57 -16.05
C LEU A 151 19.62 -3.94 -14.65
N LYS A 152 20.36 -3.03 -14.01
CA LYS A 152 20.67 -3.16 -12.58
C LYS A 152 19.39 -3.07 -11.75
N LEU A 153 19.40 -3.65 -10.56
CA LEU A 153 18.25 -3.64 -9.65
C LEU A 153 17.77 -2.20 -9.38
N GLU A 154 18.69 -1.30 -9.07
CA GLU A 154 18.39 0.10 -8.78
C GLU A 154 17.76 0.82 -9.97
N GLU A 155 18.26 0.57 -11.19
CA GLU A 155 17.74 1.17 -12.42
C GLU A 155 16.32 0.67 -12.71
N ALA A 156 16.07 -0.63 -12.55
CA ALA A 156 14.75 -1.21 -12.69
C ALA A 156 13.76 -0.65 -11.63
N LEU A 157 14.20 -0.51 -10.38
CA LEU A 157 13.37 0.09 -9.32
C LEU A 157 13.14 1.59 -9.54
N LEU A 158 14.06 2.31 -10.18
CA LEU A 158 13.81 3.70 -10.59
C LEU A 158 12.67 3.79 -11.61
N LEU A 159 12.64 2.90 -12.61
CA LEU A 159 11.53 2.84 -13.57
C LEU A 159 10.20 2.58 -12.88
N TYR A 160 10.20 1.71 -11.86
CA TYR A 160 9.03 1.50 -11.02
C TYR A 160 8.59 2.80 -10.30
N CYS A 161 9.51 3.48 -9.62
CA CYS A 161 9.21 4.74 -8.94
C CYS A 161 8.65 5.80 -9.90
N ASP A 162 9.26 5.96 -11.07
CA ASP A 162 8.82 6.92 -12.09
C ASP A 162 7.42 6.63 -12.61
N SER A 163 7.09 5.34 -12.82
CA SER A 163 5.75 4.92 -13.21
C SER A 163 4.71 5.33 -12.15
N ILE A 164 4.97 5.05 -10.87
CA ILE A 164 4.03 5.36 -9.78
C ILE A 164 3.91 6.86 -9.54
N ILE A 165 5.02 7.61 -9.55
CA ILE A 165 5.00 9.08 -9.45
C ILE A 165 4.14 9.69 -10.56
N THR A 166 4.35 9.24 -11.79
CA THR A 166 3.58 9.71 -12.96
C THR A 166 2.10 9.39 -12.80
N TYR A 167 1.78 8.17 -12.35
CA TYR A 167 0.41 7.74 -12.10
C TYR A 167 -0.27 8.58 -11.01
N CYS A 168 0.37 8.76 -9.85
CA CYS A 168 -0.16 9.55 -8.74
C CYS A 168 -0.41 11.00 -9.16
N ASN A 169 0.55 11.64 -9.84
CA ASN A 169 0.36 13.00 -10.34
C ASN A 169 -0.87 13.10 -11.26
N LYS A 170 -1.00 12.17 -12.22
CA LYS A 170 -2.17 12.09 -13.10
C LYS A 170 -3.48 11.93 -12.33
N LYS A 171 -3.54 11.04 -11.32
CA LYS A 171 -4.72 10.83 -10.49
C LYS A 171 -5.11 12.11 -9.75
N ILE A 172 -4.13 12.79 -9.19
CA ILE A 172 -4.36 14.01 -8.42
C ILE A 172 -4.79 15.18 -9.33
N GLU A 173 -4.22 15.30 -10.52
CA GLU A 173 -4.63 16.28 -11.53
C GLU A 173 -6.05 16.04 -12.02
N GLN A 174 -6.40 14.77 -12.29
CA GLN A 174 -7.76 14.38 -12.67
C GLN A 174 -8.77 14.68 -11.55
N ASN A 175 -8.35 14.61 -10.29
CA ASN A 175 -9.17 14.93 -9.12
C ASN A 175 -10.50 14.15 -9.10
N VAL A 176 -10.50 12.87 -9.46
CA VAL A 176 -11.69 12.02 -9.48
C VAL A 176 -11.42 10.70 -8.76
N ILE A 177 -12.34 10.31 -7.87
CA ILE A 177 -12.40 8.98 -7.27
C ILE A 177 -13.71 8.30 -7.67
N LYS A 178 -13.65 7.00 -7.99
CA LYS A 178 -14.81 6.14 -8.29
C LYS A 178 -15.05 5.16 -7.14
N PHE A 179 -16.30 5.07 -6.69
CA PHE A 179 -16.70 4.16 -5.62
C PHE A 179 -18.19 3.83 -5.71
N ASN A 180 -18.63 2.78 -5.00
CA ASN A 180 -20.04 2.47 -4.88
C ASN A 180 -20.62 3.18 -3.65
N SER A 181 -21.78 3.81 -3.81
CA SER A 181 -22.55 4.39 -2.72
C SER A 181 -24.03 4.19 -2.96
N ARG A 182 -24.70 3.56 -1.98
CA ARG A 182 -26.11 3.15 -2.05
C ARG A 182 -26.38 2.28 -3.29
N GLY A 183 -25.49 1.33 -3.54
CA GLY A 183 -25.61 0.34 -4.63
C GLY A 183 -25.33 0.89 -6.03
N LYS A 184 -24.88 2.14 -6.16
CA LYS A 184 -24.58 2.77 -7.46
C LYS A 184 -23.13 3.22 -7.51
N GLU A 185 -22.48 3.00 -8.65
CA GLU A 185 -21.17 3.60 -8.94
C GLU A 185 -21.33 5.13 -9.01
N LYS A 186 -20.45 5.84 -8.31
CA LYS A 186 -20.36 7.30 -8.30
C LYS A 186 -18.95 7.73 -8.63
N GLN A 187 -18.86 8.90 -9.25
CA GLN A 187 -17.62 9.66 -9.39
C GLN A 187 -17.70 10.87 -8.50
N PHE A 188 -16.61 11.21 -7.84
CA PHE A 188 -16.58 12.29 -6.87
C PHE A 188 -15.23 13.02 -6.89
N PRO A 189 -15.20 14.35 -6.70
CA PRO A 189 -13.95 15.08 -6.63
C PRO A 189 -13.18 14.77 -5.34
N MET A 190 -11.90 14.43 -5.44
CA MET A 190 -11.07 14.12 -4.27
C MET A 190 -10.79 15.33 -3.38
N TYR A 191 -10.77 16.53 -3.98
CA TYR A 191 -10.61 17.80 -3.30
C TYR A 191 -11.34 18.92 -4.02
N LYS A 192 -11.47 20.06 -3.33
CA LYS A 192 -11.92 21.33 -3.90
C LYS A 192 -10.84 22.40 -3.73
N MET A 193 -10.73 23.30 -4.70
CA MET A 193 -9.90 24.48 -4.60
C MET A 193 -10.72 25.67 -4.14
N ASN A 194 -10.23 26.41 -3.14
CA ASN A 194 -10.83 27.67 -2.72
C ASN A 194 -9.71 28.68 -2.39
N ARG A 195 -9.73 29.86 -3.04
CA ARG A 195 -8.71 30.91 -2.90
C ARG A 195 -7.26 30.39 -3.03
N GLY A 196 -7.02 29.51 -4.01
CA GLY A 196 -5.71 28.91 -4.26
C GLY A 196 -5.24 27.89 -3.21
N LYS A 197 -6.10 27.48 -2.27
CA LYS A 197 -5.82 26.43 -1.29
C LYS A 197 -6.61 25.16 -1.61
N LEU A 198 -5.97 24.02 -1.36
CA LEU A 198 -6.56 22.69 -1.52
C LEU A 198 -7.28 22.27 -0.23
N TYR A 199 -8.51 21.80 -0.39
CA TYR A 199 -9.33 21.25 0.69
C TYR A 199 -9.72 19.82 0.30
N PRO A 200 -9.19 18.79 0.98
CA PRO A 200 -9.59 17.41 0.75
C PRO A 200 -11.10 17.25 0.98
N ASN A 201 -11.76 16.47 0.12
CA ASN A 201 -13.15 16.10 0.35
C ASN A 201 -13.23 14.77 1.11
N ILE A 202 -14.35 14.59 1.82
CA ILE A 202 -14.71 13.36 2.50
C ILE A 202 -15.77 12.65 1.65
N CYS A 203 -15.55 11.38 1.37
CA CYS A 203 -16.45 10.54 0.57
C CYS A 203 -17.02 9.43 1.44
N GLU A 204 -18.27 9.03 1.20
CA GLU A 204 -18.88 7.86 1.82
C GLU A 204 -19.08 6.74 0.80
N TYR A 205 -18.57 5.56 1.09
CA TYR A 205 -18.65 4.40 0.21
C TYR A 205 -19.31 3.21 0.91
N ASP A 206 -19.80 2.28 0.11
CA ASP A 206 -20.48 1.07 0.54
C ASP A 206 -19.48 0.00 1.00
N ILE A 207 -19.78 -0.58 2.16
CA ILE A 207 -19.14 -1.78 2.68
C ILE A 207 -20.21 -2.87 2.76
N LEU A 208 -19.95 -3.99 2.09
CA LEU A 208 -20.80 -5.18 2.14
C LEU A 208 -20.31 -6.10 3.27
N ASN A 209 -21.15 -6.36 4.27
CA ASN A 209 -20.90 -7.39 5.26
C ASN A 209 -21.49 -8.73 4.82
N TYR A 210 -20.65 -9.72 4.56
CA TYR A 210 -21.09 -11.02 4.05
C TYR A 210 -21.93 -11.83 5.03
N GLN A 211 -21.60 -11.76 6.33
CA GLN A 211 -22.34 -12.51 7.35
C GLN A 211 -23.75 -11.98 7.55
N LYS A 212 -23.89 -10.64 7.57
CA LYS A 212 -25.17 -9.96 7.80
C LYS A 212 -25.95 -9.69 6.51
N LYS A 213 -25.34 -9.93 5.34
CA LYS A 213 -25.87 -9.57 4.01
C LYS A 213 -26.38 -8.12 3.97
N HIS A 214 -25.65 -7.23 4.63
CA HIS A 214 -26.05 -5.84 4.87
C HIS A 214 -24.98 -4.89 4.34
N ILE A 215 -25.42 -3.85 3.62
CA ILE A 215 -24.57 -2.77 3.14
C ILE A 215 -24.66 -1.60 4.11
N PHE A 216 -23.52 -1.10 4.57
CA PHE A 216 -23.44 0.13 5.36
C PHE A 216 -22.37 1.04 4.76
N GLN A 217 -22.43 2.34 5.11
CA GLN A 217 -21.50 3.32 4.57
C GLN A 217 -20.43 3.72 5.59
N LYS A 218 -19.22 4.00 5.10
CA LYS A 218 -18.13 4.62 5.87
C LYS A 218 -17.50 5.77 5.10
N ALA A 219 -16.98 6.73 5.85
CA ALA A 219 -16.31 7.90 5.33
C ALA A 219 -14.80 7.68 5.16
N PHE A 220 -14.18 8.28 4.15
CA PHE A 220 -12.73 8.35 3.96
C PHE A 220 -12.32 9.62 3.22
N ILE A 221 -11.03 9.95 3.24
CA ILE A 221 -10.44 11.08 2.52
C ILE A 221 -9.56 10.52 1.40
N PRO A 222 -10.02 10.54 0.12
CA PRO A 222 -9.29 9.88 -0.96
C PRO A 222 -7.92 10.50 -1.25
N LEU A 223 -7.81 11.83 -1.19
CA LEU A 223 -6.60 12.55 -1.58
C LEU A 223 -5.36 12.11 -0.80
N LEU A 224 -5.51 11.77 0.50
CA LEU A 224 -4.38 11.46 1.37
C LEU A 224 -3.56 10.27 0.85
N ILE A 225 -4.21 9.28 0.24
CA ILE A 225 -3.51 8.09 -0.27
C ILE A 225 -2.56 8.45 -1.41
N TYR A 226 -2.98 9.32 -2.32
CA TYR A 226 -2.14 9.70 -3.44
C TYR A 226 -1.02 10.64 -3.01
N ASP A 227 -1.26 11.50 -2.01
CA ASP A 227 -0.21 12.34 -1.41
C ASP A 227 0.84 11.45 -0.71
N ASP A 228 0.41 10.49 0.13
CA ASP A 228 1.29 9.57 0.85
C ASP A 228 2.09 8.66 -0.13
N LEU A 229 1.44 8.12 -1.17
CA LEU A 229 2.12 7.36 -2.23
C LEU A 229 3.17 8.23 -2.92
N LEU A 230 2.79 9.44 -3.34
CA LEU A 230 3.69 10.30 -4.08
C LEU A 230 4.92 10.67 -3.24
N GLU A 231 4.73 11.01 -1.96
CA GLU A 231 5.82 11.32 -1.03
C GLU A 231 6.77 10.12 -0.88
N CYS A 232 6.22 8.94 -0.61
CA CYS A 232 7.01 7.71 -0.46
C CYS A 232 7.81 7.38 -1.73
N PHE A 233 7.19 7.45 -2.91
CA PHE A 233 7.88 7.11 -4.16
C PHE A 233 8.89 8.17 -4.60
N LEU A 234 8.65 9.45 -4.29
CA LEU A 234 9.65 10.51 -4.48
C LEU A 234 10.87 10.28 -3.60
N PHE A 235 10.65 9.98 -2.31
CA PHE A 235 11.72 9.63 -1.39
C PHE A 235 12.52 8.43 -1.93
N ASN A 236 11.84 7.35 -2.30
CA ASN A 236 12.49 6.14 -2.82
C ASN A 236 13.32 6.42 -4.08
N LYS A 237 12.79 7.23 -4.99
CA LYS A 237 13.52 7.67 -6.18
C LYS A 237 14.80 8.41 -5.82
N GLN A 238 14.75 9.34 -4.87
CA GLN A 238 15.92 10.11 -4.45
C GLN A 238 17.01 9.21 -3.86
N ILE A 239 16.63 8.27 -2.99
CA ILE A 239 17.57 7.29 -2.40
C ILE A 239 18.21 6.40 -3.47
N LEU A 240 17.43 5.93 -4.46
CA LEU A 240 17.96 5.15 -5.59
C LEU A 240 18.91 5.96 -6.47
N GLN A 241 18.60 7.23 -6.73
CA GLN A 241 19.49 8.13 -7.49
C GLN A 241 20.84 8.31 -6.79
N LEU A 242 20.82 8.49 -5.46
CA LEU A 242 22.03 8.53 -4.64
C LEU A 242 22.84 7.22 -4.71
N LYS A 243 22.19 6.05 -4.70
CA LYS A 243 22.87 4.76 -4.87
C LYS A 243 23.57 4.64 -6.23
N LEU A 244 22.92 5.11 -7.30
CA LEU A 244 23.45 5.01 -8.65
C LEU A 244 24.53 6.04 -8.95
N ASN A 245 24.42 7.23 -8.37
CA ASN A 245 25.41 8.29 -8.51
C ASN A 245 25.63 9.01 -7.16
N PRO A 246 26.57 8.53 -6.34
CA PRO A 246 26.87 9.11 -5.03
C PRO A 246 27.39 10.56 -5.07
N ASN A 247 27.78 11.05 -6.25
CA ASN A 247 28.33 12.40 -6.43
C ASN A 247 27.27 13.45 -6.83
N LEU A 248 25.99 13.07 -6.93
CA LEU A 248 24.92 14.02 -7.22
C LEU A 248 24.84 15.11 -6.15
N SER A 249 24.69 16.35 -6.58
CA SER A 249 24.56 17.50 -5.69
C SER A 249 23.15 17.61 -5.09
N PHE A 250 23.06 18.31 -3.97
CA PHE A 250 21.83 18.55 -3.19
C PHE A 250 20.68 19.11 -4.04
N GLU A 251 21.02 20.03 -4.95
CA GLU A 251 20.07 20.73 -5.82
C GLU A 251 19.57 19.82 -6.94
N GLU A 252 20.39 18.87 -7.41
CA GLU A 252 20.03 17.93 -8.46
C GLU A 252 19.03 16.87 -7.99
N ILE A 253 19.05 16.53 -6.70
CA ILE A 253 18.18 15.51 -6.10
C ILE A 253 16.93 16.14 -5.47
N GLY A 254 16.92 17.47 -5.29
CA GLY A 254 15.75 18.24 -4.89
C GLY A 254 15.50 18.28 -3.38
N PHE A 255 16.55 18.16 -2.56
CA PHE A 255 16.44 18.32 -1.10
C PHE A 255 16.34 19.77 -0.68
N SER A 256 15.65 20.01 0.44
CA SER A 256 15.41 21.36 0.94
C SER A 256 16.55 21.88 1.84
N ASN A 257 17.30 20.97 2.48
CA ASN A 257 18.41 21.30 3.37
C ASN A 257 19.36 20.10 3.62
N GLN A 258 20.50 20.36 4.25
CA GLN A 258 21.56 19.37 4.50
C GLN A 258 21.21 18.34 5.59
N ALA A 259 20.43 18.69 6.61
CA ALA A 259 20.05 17.76 7.67
C ALA A 259 19.13 16.64 7.15
N GLU A 260 18.23 16.99 6.24
CA GLU A 260 17.37 16.03 5.51
C GLU A 260 18.21 15.03 4.70
N LEU A 261 19.32 15.49 4.09
CA LEU A 261 20.24 14.60 3.38
C LEU A 261 20.99 13.66 4.33
N GLU A 262 21.47 14.15 5.47
CA GLU A 262 22.21 13.33 6.44
C GLU A 262 21.34 12.21 7.01
N GLU A 263 20.08 12.51 7.34
CA GLU A 263 19.08 11.50 7.74
C GLU A 263 18.87 10.45 6.65
N GLN A 264 18.82 10.89 5.39
CA GLN A 264 18.63 9.99 4.25
C GLN A 264 19.85 9.14 3.92
N LEU A 265 21.05 9.68 4.08
CA LEU A 265 22.28 8.92 3.93
C LEU A 265 22.43 7.88 5.05
N ASP A 266 22.04 8.22 6.28
CA ASP A 266 21.99 7.26 7.37
C ASP A 266 20.97 6.14 7.08
N PHE A 267 19.75 6.50 6.64
CA PHE A 267 18.77 5.51 6.17
C PHE A 267 19.33 4.64 5.03
N LEU A 268 19.98 5.25 4.04
CA LEU A 268 20.56 4.57 2.89
C LEU A 268 21.61 3.53 3.29
N ASN A 269 22.47 3.88 4.25
CA ASN A 269 23.54 3.03 4.74
C ASN A 269 23.00 1.84 5.56
N ASN A 270 21.87 2.03 6.23
CA ASN A 270 21.26 1.02 7.09
C ASN A 270 20.16 0.20 6.38
N SER A 271 19.68 0.63 5.21
CA SER A 271 18.62 -0.03 4.44
C SER A 271 19.17 -1.00 3.39
N LYS A 272 18.48 -2.14 3.23
CA LYS A 272 18.78 -3.13 2.18
C LYS A 272 17.70 -3.10 1.12
N LEU A 273 18.08 -3.09 -0.16
CA LEU A 273 17.12 -3.28 -1.24
C LEU A 273 16.61 -4.72 -1.25
N ILE A 274 15.32 -4.91 -1.49
CA ILE A 274 14.83 -6.22 -1.90
C ILE A 274 15.21 -6.49 -3.34
N SER A 275 15.87 -7.63 -3.57
CA SER A 275 16.00 -8.15 -4.93
C SER A 275 14.68 -8.79 -5.36
N PHE A 276 14.34 -8.64 -6.64
CA PHE A 276 13.19 -9.35 -7.20
C PHE A 276 13.30 -10.88 -7.04
N ASP A 277 14.54 -11.41 -7.13
CA ASP A 277 14.80 -12.84 -6.97
C ASP A 277 14.47 -13.33 -5.56
N TYR A 278 14.64 -12.48 -4.53
CA TYR A 278 14.21 -12.81 -3.18
C TYR A 278 12.69 -13.05 -3.11
N LEU A 279 11.87 -12.22 -3.77
CA LEU A 279 10.40 -12.41 -3.78
C LEU A 279 9.97 -13.69 -4.49
N ILE A 280 10.68 -14.08 -5.55
CA ILE A 280 10.46 -15.36 -6.24
C ILE A 280 10.80 -16.51 -5.31
N ASN A 281 11.91 -16.42 -4.59
CA ASN A 281 12.31 -17.44 -3.62
C ASN A 281 11.33 -17.55 -2.44
N GLN A 282 10.64 -16.46 -2.09
CA GLN A 282 9.53 -16.48 -1.12
C GLN A 282 8.19 -16.95 -1.72
N ASP A 283 8.17 -17.33 -3.01
CA ASP A 283 6.97 -17.71 -3.76
C ASP A 283 5.86 -16.63 -3.73
N LEU A 284 6.28 -15.35 -3.67
CA LEU A 284 5.38 -14.22 -3.83
C LEU A 284 5.09 -13.93 -5.31
N LEU A 285 6.02 -14.33 -6.17
CA LEU A 285 5.87 -14.37 -7.63
C LEU A 285 5.95 -15.82 -8.09
N LYS A 286 4.92 -16.28 -8.79
CA LYS A 286 4.82 -17.62 -9.37
C LYS A 286 5.24 -17.58 -10.83
N LYS A 287 6.01 -18.59 -11.23
CA LYS A 287 6.22 -18.95 -12.64
C LYS A 287 5.11 -19.89 -13.06
N THR A 288 4.36 -19.53 -14.08
CA THR A 288 3.41 -20.44 -14.72
C THR A 288 4.07 -20.94 -15.99
N GLU A 289 4.50 -22.19 -16.00
CA GLU A 289 4.87 -22.85 -17.24
C GLU A 289 3.60 -22.95 -18.08
N GLN A 290 3.64 -22.52 -19.35
CA GLN A 290 2.50 -22.57 -20.26
C GLN A 290 2.03 -24.03 -20.37
N ASN A 291 1.02 -24.39 -19.57
CA ASN A 291 0.07 -25.49 -19.68
C ASN A 291 -0.46 -25.83 -18.28
N GLN A 292 -1.33 -24.97 -17.76
CA GLN A 292 -2.50 -25.46 -17.07
C GLN A 292 -3.58 -24.40 -17.14
N ASP A 293 -4.71 -24.84 -17.68
CA ASP A 293 -5.95 -24.13 -17.88
C ASP A 293 -6.56 -23.77 -16.51
N ASP A 294 -5.91 -22.87 -15.77
CA ASP A 294 -6.48 -22.28 -14.56
C ASP A 294 -7.35 -21.10 -14.98
N SER A 295 -8.37 -21.47 -15.75
CA SER A 295 -9.46 -20.61 -16.18
C SER A 295 -9.95 -19.77 -14.99
N SER A 296 -9.69 -18.46 -15.09
CA SER A 296 -10.68 -17.42 -14.80
C SER A 296 -11.93 -17.92 -14.08
N ASN A 297 -11.95 -17.97 -12.74
CA ASN A 297 -13.20 -17.89 -11.95
C ASN A 297 -13.06 -17.84 -10.43
N LYS A 298 -11.88 -17.99 -9.84
CA LYS A 298 -11.69 -17.83 -8.39
C LYS A 298 -11.53 -16.36 -7.94
N LYS A 299 -12.21 -15.42 -8.62
CA LYS A 299 -12.30 -14.01 -8.18
C LYS A 299 -12.96 -13.85 -6.80
N GLN A 300 -13.48 -14.94 -6.23
CA GLN A 300 -13.94 -15.07 -4.86
C GLN A 300 -13.65 -16.47 -4.28
N ILE A 301 -12.40 -16.94 -4.30
CA ILE A 301 -11.98 -17.68 -3.10
C ILE A 301 -12.07 -16.65 -1.99
N PHE A 302 -12.92 -16.91 -1.01
CA PHE A 302 -13.23 -15.94 0.03
C PHE A 302 -11.89 -15.53 0.66
N LEU A 303 -11.68 -14.24 0.94
CA LEU A 303 -10.50 -13.78 1.68
C LEU A 303 -10.27 -14.58 2.97
N LYS A 304 -11.35 -15.11 3.53
CA LYS A 304 -11.38 -16.07 4.62
C LYS A 304 -10.63 -17.37 4.29
N ASP A 305 -10.80 -17.94 3.10
CA ASP A 305 -10.12 -19.16 2.67
C ASP A 305 -8.65 -18.85 2.32
N LEU A 306 -8.41 -17.70 1.68
CA LEU A 306 -7.06 -17.18 1.34
C LEU A 306 -6.18 -16.94 2.58
N LEU A 307 -6.83 -16.64 3.71
CA LEU A 307 -6.18 -16.26 4.95
C LEU A 307 -6.54 -17.18 6.11
N ALA A 308 -7.19 -18.32 5.85
CA ALA A 308 -7.65 -19.27 6.87
C ALA A 308 -6.50 -19.78 7.75
N ASP A 309 -5.31 -19.89 7.15
CA ASP A 309 -4.11 -20.42 7.79
C ASP A 309 -3.35 -19.36 8.61
N ILE A 310 -3.77 -18.10 8.59
CA ILE A 310 -3.22 -17.08 9.48
C ILE A 310 -3.84 -17.26 10.87
N SER A 311 -3.25 -18.16 11.65
CA SER A 311 -3.51 -18.18 13.09
C SER A 311 -2.87 -16.95 13.73
N VAL A 312 -3.67 -16.14 14.42
CA VAL A 312 -3.16 -15.03 15.26
C VAL A 312 -2.12 -15.55 16.26
N ASP A 313 -2.26 -16.80 16.74
CA ASP A 313 -1.27 -17.43 17.60
C ASP A 313 0.08 -17.65 16.91
N SER A 314 0.08 -18.00 15.62
CA SER A 314 1.32 -18.17 14.84
C SER A 314 2.10 -16.87 14.63
N ILE A 315 1.43 -15.71 14.74
CA ILE A 315 2.04 -14.39 14.61
C ILE A 315 2.57 -13.90 15.95
N ILE A 316 1.88 -14.19 17.05
CA ILE A 316 2.23 -13.69 18.39
C ILE A 316 3.36 -14.51 19.04
N GLN A 317 3.56 -15.77 18.66
CA GLN A 317 4.52 -16.68 19.32
C GLN A 317 6.03 -16.40 19.06
N LYS A 318 6.41 -15.27 18.46
CA LYS A 318 7.81 -14.98 18.08
C LYS A 318 8.52 -13.85 18.85
N GLU A 319 8.01 -13.41 20.01
CA GLU A 319 8.76 -12.54 20.94
C GLU A 319 9.28 -13.28 22.17
#